data_AF-A0A350QEV6-F1
#
_entry.id   AF-A0A350QEV6-F1
#
_cell.length_a   1.000
_cell.length_b   1.000
_cell.length_c   1.000
_cell.angle_alpha   90.00
_cell.angle_beta   90.00
_cell.angle_gamma   90.00
#
_symmetry.space_group_name_H-M   'P 1'
#
loop_
_entity.id
_entity.type
_entity.pdbx_description
1 polymer ?
#
loop_
_entity_poly.entity_id
_entity_poly.type
_entity_poly.pdbx_seq_one_letter_code
_entity_poly.pdbx_strand_id
1 'polypeptide(L)'
;MLILRGAPALSEFRIAKLLDQCAERTLPVITIYAEFIHFADNSAALSSDEQSTLDKLLTYGPAIASHEPVGQLLLVTPRPGTISPWSSKASDIAHNCGLTKIKRLERGMAYYIESSRALSASEVAAVSGLLHDRMMEVVFTELNQAEALFQRAAPAQLSSVDIINGGRQALSNANMSMGLALADDEIDYLVENFQQLGRNPNDIELYMFAQANSEHCRHKIFNADWTIDGVVQPKSLFKMIKNTYEQTPDYVLSAYKDNAAVMTGSAAGRFFPVPGTGEYNYHHEDIHILMKVETHNHPTAISPYPGAATGSGGEIRDEGAT
;
A
#
# COMPACT_ATOMS: atom_id res chain seq x y z
N MET A 1 4.41 10.94 -23.55
CA MET A 1 3.68 9.76 -23.06
C MET A 1 3.03 9.08 -24.25
N LEU A 2 3.20 7.78 -24.44
CA LEU A 2 2.45 7.00 -25.43
C LEU A 2 1.15 6.48 -24.80
N ILE A 3 0.07 6.44 -25.56
CA ILE A 3 -1.24 5.92 -25.15
C ILE A 3 -1.55 4.72 -26.04
N LEU A 4 -1.74 3.56 -25.44
CA LEU A 4 -1.99 2.31 -26.15
C LEU A 4 -3.29 1.68 -25.68
N ARG A 5 -4.24 1.48 -26.60
CA ARG A 5 -5.50 0.78 -26.31
C ARG A 5 -5.21 -0.70 -26.01
N GLY A 6 -5.90 -1.22 -25.01
CA GLY A 6 -5.87 -2.62 -24.61
C GLY A 6 -7.16 -3.35 -24.96
N ALA A 7 -7.31 -4.55 -24.39
CA ALA A 7 -8.52 -5.36 -24.55
C ALA A 7 -9.72 -4.77 -23.78
N PRO A 8 -10.96 -5.17 -24.16
CA PRO A 8 -12.15 -4.91 -23.34
C PRO A 8 -11.96 -5.38 -21.90
N ALA A 9 -12.36 -4.54 -20.94
CA ALA A 9 -11.97 -4.70 -19.54
C ALA A 9 -13.01 -5.45 -18.69
N LEU A 10 -14.27 -5.50 -19.13
CA LEU A 10 -15.39 -6.05 -18.36
C LEU A 10 -16.17 -7.09 -19.16
N SER A 11 -16.52 -8.19 -18.50
CA SER A 11 -17.45 -9.19 -19.02
C SER A 11 -18.90 -8.69 -18.97
N GLU A 12 -19.79 -9.29 -19.78
CA GLU A 12 -21.22 -8.92 -19.86
C GLU A 12 -21.91 -8.83 -18.48
N PHE A 13 -21.67 -9.79 -17.58
CA PHE A 13 -22.29 -9.76 -16.24
C PHE A 13 -21.85 -8.57 -15.39
N ARG A 14 -20.63 -8.04 -15.59
CA ARG A 14 -20.13 -6.86 -14.87
C ARG A 14 -20.76 -5.59 -15.42
N ILE A 15 -20.92 -5.53 -16.75
CA ILE A 15 -21.64 -4.43 -17.42
C ILE A 15 -23.10 -4.40 -16.97
N ALA A 16 -23.79 -5.54 -16.99
CA ALA A 16 -25.17 -5.65 -16.52
C ALA A 16 -25.33 -5.14 -15.09
N LYS A 17 -24.43 -5.56 -14.17
CA LYS A 17 -24.44 -5.09 -12.78
C LYS A 17 -24.26 -3.56 -12.67
N LEU A 18 -23.40 -2.95 -13.48
CA LEU A 18 -23.22 -1.49 -13.49
C LEU A 18 -24.47 -0.78 -14.02
N LEU A 19 -25.11 -1.32 -15.05
CA LEU A 19 -26.36 -0.79 -15.60
C LEU A 19 -27.50 -0.88 -14.57
N ASP A 20 -27.61 -1.98 -13.84
CA ASP A 20 -28.59 -2.14 -12.75
C ASP A 20 -28.36 -1.08 -11.65
N GLN A 21 -27.11 -0.86 -11.25
CA GLN A 21 -26.76 0.18 -10.26
C GLN A 21 -27.04 1.60 -10.76
N CYS A 22 -26.88 1.85 -12.06
CA CYS A 22 -27.28 3.11 -12.67
C CYS A 22 -28.81 3.29 -12.65
N ALA A 23 -29.55 2.24 -12.98
CA ALA A 23 -31.01 2.24 -12.96
C ALA A 23 -31.58 2.45 -11.56
N GLU A 24 -31.02 1.80 -10.53
CA GLU A 24 -31.37 2.01 -9.11
C GLU A 24 -31.23 3.47 -8.67
N ARG A 25 -30.29 4.20 -9.28
CA ARG A 25 -30.02 5.62 -9.02
C ARG A 25 -30.75 6.56 -9.97
N THR A 26 -31.63 6.03 -10.83
CA THR A 26 -32.37 6.78 -11.85
C THR A 26 -31.44 7.55 -12.80
N LEU A 27 -30.25 7.02 -13.08
CA LEU A 27 -29.31 7.61 -14.02
C LEU A 27 -29.70 7.23 -15.46
N PRO A 28 -29.71 8.16 -16.42
CA PRO A 28 -30.21 7.91 -17.78
C PRO A 28 -29.17 7.19 -18.67
N VAL A 29 -28.47 6.20 -18.14
CA VAL A 29 -27.44 5.40 -18.84
C VAL A 29 -28.10 4.25 -19.60
N ILE A 30 -27.78 4.11 -20.89
CA ILE A 30 -28.31 3.07 -21.78
C ILE A 30 -27.31 1.90 -21.87
N THR A 31 -26.05 2.20 -22.19
CA THR A 31 -24.99 1.21 -22.35
C THR A 31 -23.68 1.70 -21.72
N ILE A 32 -22.85 0.74 -21.33
CA ILE A 32 -21.49 0.99 -20.83
C ILE A 32 -20.57 0.04 -21.57
N TYR A 33 -19.52 0.60 -22.16
CA TYR A 33 -18.39 -0.15 -22.70
C TYR A 33 -17.12 0.24 -21.95
N ALA A 34 -16.21 -0.72 -21.74
CA ALA A 34 -14.96 -0.46 -21.01
C ALA A 34 -13.78 -1.17 -21.66
N GLU A 35 -12.65 -0.45 -21.78
CA GLU A 35 -11.38 -0.99 -22.26
C GLU A 35 -10.24 -0.60 -21.34
N PHE A 36 -9.21 -1.45 -21.28
CA PHE A 36 -7.95 -1.02 -20.69
C PHE A 36 -7.26 0.00 -21.60
N ILE A 37 -6.67 1.03 -20.99
CA ILE A 37 -5.76 1.96 -21.66
C ILE A 37 -4.43 1.90 -20.93
N HIS A 38 -3.35 1.79 -21.70
CA HIS A 38 -1.99 1.76 -21.17
C HIS A 38 -1.29 3.08 -21.49
N PHE A 39 -0.52 3.56 -20.52
CA PHE A 39 0.24 4.79 -20.61
C PHE A 39 1.72 4.47 -20.42
N ALA A 40 2.54 4.81 -21.41
CA ALA A 40 3.99 4.62 -21.33
C ALA A 40 4.72 5.96 -21.24
N ASP A 41 5.40 6.20 -20.11
CA ASP A 41 6.41 7.25 -20.00
C ASP A 41 7.74 6.72 -20.53
N ASN A 42 8.24 7.30 -21.61
CA ASN A 42 9.47 6.91 -22.27
C ASN A 42 10.55 8.00 -22.14
N SER A 43 11.82 7.59 -22.11
CA SER A 43 12.98 8.49 -22.13
C SER A 43 13.29 9.03 -23.53
N ALA A 44 12.96 8.26 -24.56
CA ALA A 44 13.19 8.58 -25.96
C ALA A 44 12.19 7.84 -26.85
N ALA A 45 12.14 8.19 -28.13
CA ALA A 45 11.32 7.49 -29.12
C ALA A 45 11.73 6.00 -29.23
N LEU A 46 10.72 5.14 -29.36
CA LEU A 46 10.92 3.71 -29.61
C LEU A 46 11.20 3.47 -31.09
N SER A 47 12.07 2.51 -31.40
CA SER A 47 12.22 1.96 -32.75
C SER A 47 10.96 1.17 -33.15
N SER A 48 10.85 0.80 -34.42
CA SER A 48 9.75 -0.07 -34.89
C SER A 48 9.69 -1.40 -34.14
N ASP A 49 10.85 -1.99 -33.84
CA ASP A 49 10.94 -3.30 -33.19
C ASP A 49 10.61 -3.19 -31.69
N GLU A 50 11.07 -2.11 -31.05
CA GLU A 50 10.71 -1.80 -29.66
C GLU A 50 9.21 -1.53 -29.54
N GLN A 51 8.62 -0.76 -30.46
CA GLN A 51 7.18 -0.50 -30.50
C GLN A 51 6.39 -1.80 -30.71
N SER A 52 6.80 -2.64 -31.67
CA SER A 52 6.14 -3.93 -31.91
C SER A 52 6.21 -4.85 -30.69
N THR A 53 7.33 -4.83 -29.95
CA THR A 53 7.48 -5.59 -28.71
C THR A 53 6.55 -5.06 -27.62
N LEU A 54 6.48 -3.74 -27.45
CA LEU A 54 5.56 -3.11 -26.49
C LEU A 54 4.10 -3.43 -26.80
N ASP A 55 3.69 -3.33 -28.06
CA ASP A 55 2.32 -3.62 -28.50
C ASP A 55 1.93 -5.08 -28.18
N LYS A 56 2.86 -6.03 -28.39
CA LYS A 56 2.66 -7.43 -28.03
C LYS A 56 2.56 -7.65 -26.53
N LEU A 57 3.41 -6.99 -25.74
CA LEU A 57 3.36 -7.08 -24.27
C LEU A 57 2.04 -6.57 -23.69
N LEU A 58 1.46 -5.54 -24.32
CA LEU A 58 0.21 -4.92 -23.88
C LEU A 58 -1.04 -5.56 -24.49
N THR A 59 -0.87 -6.62 -25.27
CA THR A 59 -1.96 -7.46 -25.79
C THR A 59 -2.14 -8.68 -24.87
N TYR A 60 -3.06 -8.58 -23.91
CA TYR A 60 -3.37 -9.64 -22.95
C TYR A 60 -4.83 -9.58 -22.51
N GLY A 61 -5.30 -10.63 -21.82
CA GLY A 61 -6.66 -10.73 -21.29
C GLY A 61 -7.58 -11.62 -22.15
N PRO A 62 -8.85 -11.77 -21.74
CA PRO A 62 -9.81 -12.59 -22.47
C PRO A 62 -10.09 -11.99 -23.86
N ALA A 63 -10.26 -12.85 -24.86
CA ALA A 63 -10.65 -12.47 -26.22
C ALA A 63 -12.14 -12.12 -26.26
N ILE A 64 -12.48 -10.94 -25.73
CA ILE A 64 -13.82 -10.35 -25.81
C ILE A 64 -13.88 -9.52 -27.10
N ALA A 65 -15.04 -9.51 -27.76
CA ALA A 65 -15.25 -8.68 -28.95
C ALA A 65 -15.02 -7.20 -28.60
N SER A 66 -14.14 -6.53 -29.34
CA SER A 66 -13.95 -5.09 -29.25
C SER A 66 -15.14 -4.38 -29.88
N HIS A 67 -15.61 -3.31 -29.24
CA HIS A 67 -16.60 -2.41 -29.79
C HIS A 67 -15.98 -1.06 -30.12
N GLU A 68 -16.54 -0.35 -31.10
CA GLU A 68 -16.15 1.03 -31.34
C GLU A 68 -16.60 1.90 -30.15
N PRO A 69 -15.70 2.73 -29.58
CA PRO A 69 -16.06 3.58 -28.47
C PRO A 69 -17.13 4.61 -28.83
N VAL A 70 -18.28 4.57 -28.14
CA VAL A 70 -19.40 5.50 -28.32
C VAL A 70 -19.82 6.06 -26.97
N GLY A 71 -20.10 7.36 -26.92
CA GLY A 71 -20.60 8.03 -25.73
C GLY A 71 -19.52 8.84 -24.98
N GLN A 72 -19.83 9.23 -23.75
CA GLN A 72 -18.96 10.07 -22.93
C GLN A 72 -17.85 9.23 -22.31
N LEU A 73 -16.59 9.66 -22.46
CA LEU A 73 -15.43 9.04 -21.82
C LEU A 73 -15.35 9.40 -20.34
N LEU A 74 -15.18 8.38 -19.49
CA LEU A 74 -14.72 8.49 -18.11
C LEU A 74 -13.53 7.54 -17.93
N LEU A 75 -12.33 8.10 -17.82
CA LEU A 75 -11.09 7.34 -17.65
C LEU A 75 -10.78 7.21 -16.15
N VAL A 76 -10.84 5.98 -15.64
CA VAL A 76 -10.43 5.66 -14.27
C VAL A 76 -8.95 5.29 -14.25
N THR A 77 -8.17 5.93 -13.38
CA THR A 77 -6.74 5.66 -13.17
C THR A 77 -6.39 5.64 -11.69
N PRO A 78 -5.23 5.11 -11.29
CA PRO A 78 -4.67 5.41 -9.97
C PRO A 78 -4.60 6.93 -9.72
N ARG A 79 -4.67 7.35 -8.45
CA ARG A 79 -4.54 8.78 -8.11
C ARG A 79 -3.14 9.30 -8.46
N PRO A 80 -3.00 10.52 -9.01
CA PRO A 80 -1.70 11.16 -9.17
C PRO A 80 -0.91 11.17 -7.85
N GLY A 81 0.41 10.92 -7.94
CA GLY A 81 1.27 10.72 -6.77
C GLY A 81 1.33 9.27 -6.26
N THR A 82 0.54 8.36 -6.84
CA THR A 82 0.64 6.92 -6.58
C THR A 82 1.17 6.15 -7.79
N ILE A 83 1.67 4.93 -7.54
CA ILE A 83 2.13 4.00 -8.57
C ILE A 83 1.45 2.67 -8.29
N SER A 84 0.70 2.13 -9.26
CA SER A 84 0.00 0.87 -9.05
C SER A 84 0.98 -0.32 -8.96
N PRO A 85 0.66 -1.40 -8.22
CA PRO A 85 1.46 -2.62 -8.29
C PRO A 85 1.51 -3.24 -9.70
N TRP A 86 0.52 -2.95 -10.55
CA TRP A 86 0.55 -3.31 -11.96
C TRP A 86 1.66 -2.54 -12.68
N SER A 87 1.80 -1.24 -12.42
CA SER A 87 2.83 -0.38 -13.01
C SER A 87 4.24 -0.91 -12.74
N SER A 88 4.55 -1.28 -11.49
CA SER A 88 5.86 -1.85 -11.14
C SER A 88 6.15 -3.11 -11.94
N LYS A 89 5.25 -4.11 -11.91
CA LYS A 89 5.45 -5.40 -12.61
C LYS A 89 5.48 -5.25 -14.13
N ALA A 90 4.62 -4.40 -14.70
CA ALA A 90 4.59 -4.17 -16.14
C ALA A 90 5.87 -3.48 -16.62
N SER A 91 6.40 -2.53 -15.83
CA SER A 91 7.67 -1.87 -16.13
C SER A 91 8.84 -2.85 -16.05
N ASP A 92 8.87 -3.72 -15.03
CA ASP A 92 9.89 -4.79 -14.92
C ASP A 92 9.84 -5.75 -16.11
N ILE A 93 8.64 -6.16 -16.55
CA ILE A 93 8.48 -6.99 -17.75
C ILE A 93 9.03 -6.27 -18.98
N ALA A 94 8.71 -4.99 -19.16
CA ALA A 94 9.23 -4.21 -20.29
C ALA A 94 10.77 -4.15 -20.27
N HIS A 95 11.37 -3.93 -19.11
CA HIS A 95 12.84 -3.91 -18.95
C HIS A 95 13.47 -5.27 -19.23
N ASN A 96 12.87 -6.36 -18.74
CA ASN A 96 13.33 -7.73 -18.99
C ASN A 96 13.19 -8.14 -20.47
N CYS A 97 12.28 -7.50 -21.21
CA CYS A 97 12.16 -7.62 -22.67
C CYS A 97 13.10 -6.67 -23.45
N GLY A 98 14.02 -5.97 -22.77
CA GLY A 98 15.01 -5.09 -23.39
C GLY A 98 14.51 -3.66 -23.67
N LEU A 99 13.28 -3.30 -23.27
CA LEU A 99 12.70 -1.97 -23.51
C LEU A 99 13.19 -0.94 -22.47
N THR A 100 14.50 -0.70 -22.43
CA THR A 100 15.16 0.19 -21.45
C THR A 100 14.73 1.67 -21.53
N LYS A 101 14.13 2.08 -22.66
CA LYS A 101 13.58 3.43 -22.84
C LYS A 101 12.27 3.65 -22.09
N ILE A 102 11.57 2.58 -21.71
CA ILE A 102 10.35 2.69 -20.91
C ILE A 102 10.76 3.01 -19.48
N LYS A 103 10.34 4.16 -18.97
CA LYS A 103 10.61 4.54 -17.57
C LYS A 103 9.56 3.97 -16.64
N ARG A 104 8.30 4.03 -17.07
CA ARG A 104 7.16 3.51 -16.32
C ARG A 104 5.98 3.25 -17.26
N LEU A 105 5.34 2.11 -17.06
CA LEU A 105 4.02 1.82 -17.62
C LEU A 105 2.96 2.03 -16.55
N GLU A 106 1.80 2.58 -16.91
CA GLU A 106 0.62 2.59 -16.04
C GLU A 106 -0.62 2.16 -16.83
N ARG A 107 -1.66 1.73 -16.14
CA ARG A 107 -2.93 1.30 -16.74
C ARG A 107 -4.10 2.06 -16.14
N GLY A 108 -5.01 2.49 -17.02
CA GLY A 108 -6.35 2.95 -16.67
C GLY A 108 -7.42 2.09 -17.31
N MET A 109 -8.67 2.39 -16.98
CA MET A 109 -9.86 1.83 -17.61
C MET A 109 -10.69 2.96 -18.20
N ALA A 110 -10.83 2.98 -19.52
CA ALA A 110 -11.68 3.92 -20.22
C ALA A 110 -13.09 3.37 -20.28
N TYR A 111 -14.02 4.02 -19.60
CA TYR A 111 -15.45 3.75 -19.73
C TYR A 111 -16.06 4.70 -20.75
N TYR A 112 -16.86 4.15 -21.66
CA TYR A 112 -17.62 4.88 -22.65
C TYR A 112 -19.11 4.73 -22.30
N ILE A 113 -19.72 5.84 -21.90
CA ILE A 113 -21.08 5.88 -21.34
C ILE A 113 -22.04 6.45 -22.38
N GLU A 114 -22.93 5.61 -22.88
CA GLU A 114 -24.05 6.05 -23.70
C GLU A 114 -25.25 6.33 -22.80
N SER A 115 -25.93 7.45 -23.03
CA SER A 115 -27.04 7.90 -22.21
C SER A 115 -28.17 8.45 -23.08
N SER A 116 -29.41 8.37 -22.58
CA SER A 116 -30.60 8.80 -23.32
C SER A 116 -30.67 10.31 -23.51
N ARG A 117 -29.89 11.05 -22.73
CA ARG A 117 -29.62 12.49 -22.87
C ARG A 117 -28.25 12.80 -22.28
N ALA A 118 -27.72 13.97 -22.62
CA ALA A 118 -26.51 14.47 -21.96
C ALA A 118 -26.66 14.42 -20.42
N LEU A 119 -25.64 13.87 -19.77
CA LEU A 119 -25.56 13.80 -18.32
C LEU A 119 -25.25 15.19 -17.75
N SER A 120 -25.96 15.56 -16.68
CA SER A 120 -25.62 16.74 -15.88
C SER A 120 -24.36 16.47 -15.05
N ALA A 121 -23.72 17.53 -14.53
CA ALA A 121 -22.51 17.39 -13.72
C ALA A 121 -22.72 16.49 -12.48
N SER A 122 -23.88 16.56 -11.84
CA SER A 122 -24.21 15.69 -10.69
C SER A 122 -24.40 14.23 -11.11
N GLU A 123 -24.94 13.98 -12.30
CA GLU A 123 -25.10 12.62 -12.84
C GLU A 123 -23.74 12.03 -13.24
N VAL A 124 -22.87 12.83 -13.86
CA VAL A 124 -21.49 12.41 -14.13
C VAL A 124 -20.76 12.04 -12.84
N ALA A 125 -20.90 12.83 -11.77
CA ALA A 125 -20.34 12.50 -10.47
C ALA A 125 -20.93 11.20 -9.87
N ALA A 126 -22.24 10.98 -10.00
CA ALA A 126 -22.91 9.79 -9.53
C ALA A 126 -22.50 8.51 -10.28
N VAL A 127 -22.37 8.60 -11.61
CA VAL A 127 -21.81 7.52 -12.45
C VAL A 127 -20.35 7.29 -12.07
N SER A 128 -19.54 8.35 -11.97
CA SER A 128 -18.12 8.23 -11.61
C SER A 128 -17.94 7.52 -10.26
N GLY A 129 -18.78 7.82 -9.26
CA GLY A 129 -18.77 7.15 -7.96
C GLY A 129 -19.15 5.66 -7.98
N LEU A 130 -19.69 5.14 -9.09
CA LEU A 130 -19.86 3.69 -9.32
C LEU A 130 -18.61 3.03 -9.92
N LEU A 131 -17.81 3.79 -10.67
CA LEU A 131 -16.79 3.23 -11.56
C LEU A 131 -15.39 3.16 -10.93
N HIS A 132 -15.15 3.86 -9.82
CA HIS A 132 -13.82 3.94 -9.20
C HIS A 132 -13.87 3.80 -7.68
N ASP A 133 -12.75 3.36 -7.11
CA ASP A 133 -12.50 3.46 -5.67
C ASP A 133 -11.89 4.83 -5.34
N ARG A 134 -12.66 5.69 -4.65
CA ARG A 134 -12.21 7.03 -4.23
C ARG A 134 -10.94 7.03 -3.36
N MET A 135 -10.60 5.91 -2.71
CA MET A 135 -9.41 5.79 -1.88
C MET A 135 -8.13 5.53 -2.70
N MET A 136 -8.26 5.04 -3.93
CA MET A 136 -7.13 4.60 -4.75
C MET A 136 -7.07 5.22 -6.14
N GLU A 137 -8.21 5.66 -6.67
CA GLU A 137 -8.37 6.03 -8.06
C GLU A 137 -8.95 7.45 -8.19
N VAL A 138 -8.81 8.02 -9.39
CA VAL A 138 -9.50 9.25 -9.83
C VAL A 138 -10.16 8.99 -11.19
N VAL A 139 -11.08 9.89 -11.55
CA VAL A 139 -11.74 9.91 -12.87
C VAL A 139 -11.31 11.13 -13.65
N PHE A 140 -10.82 10.91 -14.86
CA PHE A 140 -10.52 11.90 -15.88
C PHE A 140 -11.56 11.85 -17.02
N THR A 141 -11.70 12.95 -17.77
CA THR A 141 -12.62 13.04 -18.91
C THR A 141 -11.91 12.89 -20.26
N GLU A 142 -10.57 12.97 -20.27
CA GLU A 142 -9.74 12.83 -21.47
C GLU A 142 -8.52 11.93 -21.20
N LEU A 143 -8.03 11.23 -22.23
CA LEU A 143 -6.89 10.30 -22.09
C LEU A 143 -5.56 11.02 -21.82
N ASN A 144 -5.37 12.23 -22.36
CA ASN A 144 -4.18 13.07 -22.15
C ASN A 144 -4.02 13.51 -20.68
N GLN A 145 -5.09 13.59 -19.89
CA GLN A 145 -5.02 13.96 -18.48
C GLN A 145 -4.22 12.94 -17.64
N ALA A 146 -4.04 11.72 -18.15
CA ALA A 146 -3.16 10.71 -17.54
C ALA A 146 -1.67 11.12 -17.50
N GLU A 147 -1.26 12.19 -18.19
CA GLU A 147 0.07 12.80 -17.99
C GLU A 147 0.32 13.20 -16.53
N ALA A 148 -0.74 13.53 -15.79
CA ALA A 148 -0.67 13.83 -14.36
C ALA A 148 -0.08 12.67 -13.52
N LEU A 149 -0.21 11.43 -14.00
CA LEU A 149 0.34 10.25 -13.32
C LEU A 149 1.87 10.23 -13.33
N PHE A 150 2.51 10.91 -14.29
CA PHE A 150 3.95 10.89 -14.54
C PHE A 150 4.69 12.16 -14.14
N GLN A 151 4.03 13.07 -13.41
CA GLN A 151 4.65 14.28 -12.92
C GLN A 151 5.87 13.99 -12.04
N ARG A 152 6.90 14.81 -12.19
CA ARG A 152 8.14 14.73 -11.42
C ARG A 152 8.23 15.94 -10.50
N ALA A 153 8.28 15.69 -9.20
CA ALA A 153 8.60 16.71 -8.23
C ALA A 153 10.10 16.79 -8.01
N ALA A 154 10.61 17.99 -7.74
CA ALA A 154 11.94 18.13 -7.14
C ALA A 154 11.90 17.63 -5.68
N PRO A 155 13.00 17.08 -5.14
CA PRO A 155 13.08 16.74 -3.73
C PRO A 155 12.71 17.95 -2.85
N ALA A 156 11.84 17.73 -1.86
CA ALA A 156 11.44 18.76 -0.91
C ALA A 156 12.61 19.13 0.03
N GLN A 157 12.60 20.36 0.54
CA GLN A 157 13.60 20.81 1.51
C GLN A 157 13.26 20.29 2.91
N LEU A 158 14.31 20.01 3.69
CA LEU A 158 14.19 19.66 5.11
C LEU A 158 13.59 20.83 5.90
N SER A 159 12.64 20.52 6.80
CA SER A 159 12.08 21.52 7.71
C SER A 159 12.59 21.33 9.14
N SER A 160 12.63 22.43 9.90
CA SER A 160 12.98 22.41 11.33
C SER A 160 11.94 23.15 12.15
N VAL A 161 11.72 22.70 13.38
CA VAL A 161 10.78 23.30 14.32
C VAL A 161 11.55 24.18 15.30
N ASP A 162 11.21 25.46 15.37
CA ASP A 162 11.96 26.46 16.15
C ASP A 162 11.70 26.38 17.66
N ILE A 163 12.20 25.33 18.31
CA ILE A 163 12.13 25.14 19.76
C ILE A 163 13.08 26.08 20.50
N ILE A 164 14.21 26.46 19.90
CA ILE A 164 15.19 27.34 20.55
C ILE A 164 14.57 28.70 20.89
N ASN A 165 13.80 29.31 19.97
CA ASN A 165 13.12 30.57 20.25
C ASN A 165 11.66 30.38 20.69
N GLY A 166 10.96 29.40 20.11
CA GLY A 166 9.52 29.20 20.34
C GLY A 166 9.19 28.21 21.47
N GLY A 167 10.20 27.56 22.05
CA GLY A 167 10.07 26.67 23.20
C GLY A 167 9.02 25.56 23.00
N ARG A 168 8.35 25.21 24.10
CA ARG A 168 7.30 24.19 24.13
C ARG A 168 6.14 24.47 23.17
N GLN A 169 5.79 25.74 22.97
CA GLN A 169 4.67 26.11 22.11
C GLN A 169 4.96 25.81 20.63
N ALA A 170 6.20 26.01 20.18
CA ALA A 170 6.60 25.66 18.81
C ALA A 170 6.40 24.15 18.56
N LEU A 171 6.83 23.30 19.51
CA LEU A 171 6.63 21.86 19.39
C LEU A 171 5.16 21.45 19.51
N SER A 172 4.38 22.12 20.36
CA SER A 172 2.93 21.85 20.48
C SER A 172 2.17 22.17 19.18
N ASN A 173 2.55 23.25 18.51
CA ASN A 173 1.99 23.60 17.20
C ASN A 173 2.39 22.58 16.12
N ALA A 174 3.66 22.16 16.12
CA ALA A 174 4.16 21.12 15.20
C ALA A 174 3.47 19.77 15.44
N ASN A 175 3.22 19.39 16.69
CA ASN A 175 2.48 18.18 17.05
C ASN A 175 1.09 18.14 16.38
N MET A 176 0.37 19.26 16.39
CA MET A 176 -0.94 19.38 15.75
C MET A 176 -0.87 19.42 14.23
N SER A 177 0.03 20.23 13.66
CA SER A 177 0.10 20.41 12.20
C SER A 177 0.63 19.17 11.47
N MET A 178 1.55 18.44 12.10
CA MET A 178 2.14 17.22 11.56
C MET A 178 1.40 15.95 12.03
N GLY A 179 0.48 16.06 12.99
CA GLY A 179 -0.25 14.90 13.52
C GLY A 179 0.64 13.88 14.24
N LEU A 180 1.57 14.36 15.07
CA LEU A 180 2.54 13.50 15.77
C LEU A 180 1.91 12.75 16.95
N ALA A 181 0.77 13.22 17.46
CA ALA A 181 0.04 12.63 18.59
C ALA A 181 0.89 12.44 19.86
N LEU A 182 1.82 13.36 20.11
CA LEU A 182 2.68 13.38 21.31
C LEU A 182 1.86 13.76 22.55
N ALA A 183 2.12 13.06 23.65
CA ALA A 183 1.65 13.43 24.98
C ALA A 183 2.43 14.62 25.56
N ASP A 184 1.89 15.25 26.60
CA ASP A 184 2.50 16.45 27.21
C ASP A 184 3.91 16.18 27.75
N ASP A 185 4.14 15.02 28.34
CA ASP A 185 5.45 14.57 28.86
C ASP A 185 6.44 14.25 27.74
N GLU A 186 5.98 13.72 26.61
CA GLU A 186 6.81 13.49 25.41
C GLU A 186 7.23 14.81 24.76
N ILE A 187 6.35 15.81 24.74
CA ILE A 187 6.68 17.17 24.31
C ILE A 187 7.75 17.76 25.23
N ASP A 188 7.57 17.66 26.55
CA ASP A 188 8.54 18.19 27.52
C ASP A 188 9.90 17.52 27.38
N TYR A 189 9.92 16.18 27.24
CA TYR A 189 11.12 15.39 26.98
C TYR A 189 11.87 15.89 25.74
N LEU A 190 11.18 16.09 24.62
CA LEU A 190 11.80 16.55 23.39
C LEU A 190 12.34 17.99 23.53
N VAL A 191 11.58 18.90 24.11
CA VAL A 191 12.01 20.29 24.31
C VAL A 191 13.28 20.34 25.15
N GLU A 192 13.31 19.63 26.28
CA GLU A 192 14.47 19.58 27.16
C GLU A 192 15.70 19.06 26.43
N ASN A 193 15.58 17.93 25.73
CA ASN A 193 16.70 17.30 25.03
C ASN A 193 17.23 18.16 23.88
N PHE A 194 16.36 18.78 23.07
CA PHE A 194 16.81 19.64 21.97
C PHE A 194 17.38 20.98 22.46
N GLN A 195 16.91 21.51 23.59
CA GLN A 195 17.53 22.65 24.26
C GLN A 195 18.93 22.31 24.77
N GLN A 196 19.12 21.15 25.38
CA GLN A 196 20.45 20.68 25.81
C GLN A 196 21.40 20.46 24.63
N LEU A 197 20.89 19.97 23.49
CA LEU A 197 21.66 19.83 22.25
C LEU A 197 21.98 21.17 21.57
N GLY A 198 21.35 22.27 22.00
CA GLY A 198 21.58 23.61 21.45
C GLY A 198 21.15 23.78 19.99
N ARG A 199 20.20 22.98 19.51
CA ARG A 199 19.70 23.05 18.13
C ARG A 199 18.21 22.73 18.02
N ASN A 200 17.60 23.21 16.94
CA ASN A 200 16.24 22.83 16.59
C ASN A 200 16.17 21.37 16.11
N PRO A 201 15.08 20.64 16.42
CA PRO A 201 14.79 19.37 15.77
C PRO A 201 14.33 19.57 14.33
N ASN A 202 14.72 18.64 13.48
CA ASN A 202 14.15 18.52 12.15
C ASN A 202 12.82 17.77 12.20
N ASP A 203 11.95 18.05 11.24
CA ASP A 203 10.65 17.38 11.07
C ASP A 203 10.76 15.85 11.10
N ILE A 204 11.76 15.30 10.42
CA ILE A 204 12.02 13.85 10.33
C ILE A 204 12.42 13.24 11.68
N GLU A 205 13.13 13.99 12.54
CA GLU A 205 13.53 13.53 13.87
C GLU A 205 12.30 13.42 14.78
N LEU A 206 11.39 14.38 14.68
CA LEU A 206 10.13 14.39 15.43
C LEU A 206 9.18 13.28 14.96
N TYR A 207 9.04 13.09 13.65
CA TYR A 207 8.25 11.97 13.12
C TYR A 207 8.82 10.62 13.54
N MET A 208 10.14 10.44 13.45
CA MET A 208 10.80 9.21 13.92
C MET A 208 10.48 8.94 15.39
N PHE A 209 10.62 9.96 16.25
CA PHE A 209 10.34 9.83 17.67
C PHE A 209 8.86 9.48 17.93
N ALA A 210 7.94 10.18 17.26
CA ALA A 210 6.50 9.96 17.40
C ALA A 210 6.09 8.53 17.00
N GLN A 211 6.59 8.03 15.86
CA GLN A 211 6.30 6.68 15.41
C GLN A 211 6.85 5.62 16.38
N ALA A 212 8.08 5.80 16.87
CA ALA A 212 8.71 4.87 17.80
C ALA A 212 8.02 4.82 19.18
N ASN A 213 7.45 5.94 19.63
CA ASN A 213 6.79 6.06 20.93
C ASN A 213 5.26 5.98 20.87
N SER A 214 4.69 5.69 19.69
CA SER A 214 3.27 5.38 19.55
C SER A 214 2.88 4.18 20.42
N GLU A 215 1.60 4.09 20.81
CA GLU A 215 1.08 2.95 21.57
C GLU A 215 1.36 1.63 20.84
N HIS A 216 1.13 1.60 19.53
CA HIS A 216 1.31 0.44 18.67
C HIS A 216 2.75 -0.09 18.66
N CYS A 217 3.75 0.79 18.65
CA CYS A 217 5.16 0.38 18.65
C CYS A 217 5.69 0.07 20.05
N ARG A 218 5.34 0.92 21.03
CA ARG A 218 5.92 0.88 22.38
C ARG A 218 5.19 -0.09 23.31
N HIS A 219 3.98 -0.52 22.94
CA HIS A 219 3.13 -1.41 23.74
C HIS A 219 2.97 -0.88 25.18
N LYS A 220 2.67 0.42 25.31
CA LYS A 220 2.62 1.13 26.61
C LYS A 220 1.66 0.44 27.59
N ILE A 221 0.46 0.09 27.12
CA ILE A 221 -0.59 -0.57 27.93
C ILE A 221 -0.13 -1.95 28.43
N PHE A 222 0.51 -2.74 27.58
CA PHE A 222 0.98 -4.09 27.94
C PHE A 222 2.09 -4.08 28.99
N ASN A 223 2.85 -2.99 29.06
CA ASN A 223 3.94 -2.80 30.02
C ASN A 223 3.55 -1.95 31.25
N ALA A 224 2.33 -1.40 31.28
CA ALA A 224 1.87 -0.54 32.36
C ALA A 224 1.68 -1.30 33.68
N ASP A 225 1.77 -0.54 34.78
CA ASP A 225 1.27 -0.95 36.08
C ASP A 225 -0.26 -0.77 36.14
N TRP A 226 -0.93 -1.63 36.90
CA TRP A 226 -2.40 -1.67 36.96
C TRP A 226 -2.90 -1.53 38.40
N THR A 227 -3.98 -0.76 38.58
CA THR A 227 -4.78 -0.74 39.80
C THR A 227 -6.22 -1.07 39.42
N ILE A 228 -6.76 -2.16 39.96
CA ILE A 228 -8.12 -2.66 39.64
C ILE A 228 -8.91 -2.64 40.94
N ASP A 229 -10.07 -1.98 40.92
CA ASP A 229 -10.95 -1.83 42.09
C ASP A 229 -10.22 -1.33 43.36
N GLY A 230 -9.27 -0.41 43.17
CA GLY A 230 -8.46 0.17 44.25
C GLY A 230 -7.28 -0.70 44.71
N VAL A 231 -7.05 -1.85 44.09
CA VAL A 231 -5.96 -2.78 44.44
C VAL A 231 -4.87 -2.76 43.37
N VAL A 232 -3.64 -2.42 43.79
CA VAL A 232 -2.44 -2.45 42.94
C VAL A 232 -2.13 -3.90 42.55
N GLN A 233 -1.92 -4.13 41.26
CA GLN A 233 -1.61 -5.45 40.70
C GLN A 233 -0.09 -5.66 40.62
N PRO A 234 0.40 -6.88 40.91
CA PRO A 234 1.83 -7.14 41.04
C PRO A 234 2.57 -7.34 39.70
N LYS A 235 1.86 -7.45 38.58
CA LYS A 235 2.43 -7.73 37.25
C LYS A 235 1.72 -6.91 36.18
N SER A 236 2.49 -6.47 35.18
CA SER A 236 1.93 -5.97 33.92
C SER A 236 1.32 -7.12 33.10
N LEU A 237 0.51 -6.78 32.08
CA LEU A 237 -0.06 -7.77 31.16
C LEU A 237 1.04 -8.61 30.51
N PHE A 238 2.11 -7.98 30.01
CA PHE A 238 3.19 -8.71 29.36
C PHE A 238 3.96 -9.61 30.34
N LYS A 239 4.12 -9.20 31.60
CA LYS A 239 4.75 -10.06 32.63
C LYS A 239 3.88 -11.26 32.99
N MET A 240 2.54 -11.14 32.92
CA MET A 240 1.63 -12.28 33.04
C MET A 240 1.78 -13.25 31.85
N ILE A 241 1.93 -12.74 30.62
CA ILE A 241 2.20 -13.59 29.45
C ILE A 241 3.55 -14.30 29.57
N LYS A 242 4.64 -13.59 29.92
CA LYS A 242 5.97 -14.23 30.12
C LYS A 242 5.97 -15.30 31.19
N ASN A 243 5.04 -15.25 32.15
CA ASN A 243 4.94 -16.26 33.18
C ASN A 243 4.63 -17.65 32.60
N THR A 244 3.93 -17.76 31.46
CA THR A 244 3.68 -19.06 30.81
C THR A 244 4.99 -19.72 30.38
N TYR A 245 5.94 -18.94 29.84
CA TYR A 245 7.28 -19.42 29.49
C TYR A 245 8.13 -19.71 30.74
N GLU A 246 8.01 -18.92 31.80
CA GLU A 246 8.67 -19.21 33.08
C GLU A 246 8.23 -20.54 33.70
N GLN A 247 6.95 -20.92 33.52
CA GLN A 247 6.40 -22.18 34.03
C GLN A 247 6.63 -23.36 33.08
N THR A 248 6.67 -23.13 31.77
CA THR A 248 6.77 -24.18 30.76
C THR A 248 7.71 -23.74 29.64
N PRO A 249 9.04 -23.80 29.86
CA PRO A 249 10.04 -23.46 28.86
C PRO A 249 10.29 -24.60 27.85
N ASP A 250 9.71 -25.78 28.10
CA ASP A 250 9.91 -26.99 27.32
C ASP A 250 9.70 -26.73 25.82
N TYR A 251 10.65 -27.22 25.02
CA TYR A 251 10.63 -27.16 23.55
C TYR A 251 10.72 -25.76 22.93
N VAL A 252 10.83 -24.68 23.72
CA VAL A 252 10.97 -23.32 23.19
C VAL A 252 12.45 -22.98 22.94
N LEU A 253 12.75 -22.53 21.72
CA LEU A 253 14.08 -22.07 21.30
C LEU A 253 14.20 -20.54 21.32
N SER A 254 13.10 -19.85 20.99
CA SER A 254 13.01 -18.39 21.02
C SER A 254 11.62 -17.91 21.45
N ALA A 255 11.58 -16.97 22.41
CA ALA A 255 10.37 -16.26 22.80
C ALA A 255 10.73 -14.84 23.25
N TYR A 256 9.93 -13.85 22.83
CA TYR A 256 10.01 -12.44 23.24
C TYR A 256 11.32 -11.69 22.95
N LYS A 257 12.15 -12.22 22.03
CA LYS A 257 13.45 -11.65 21.66
C LYS A 257 13.66 -11.55 20.15
N ASP A 258 12.59 -11.76 19.38
CA ASP A 258 12.58 -11.72 17.93
C ASP A 258 11.16 -11.40 17.42
N ASN A 259 11.01 -11.27 16.09
CA ASN A 259 9.74 -11.01 15.42
C ASN A 259 8.81 -12.22 15.39
N ALA A 260 9.30 -13.43 15.66
CA ALA A 260 8.50 -14.65 15.84
C ALA A 260 9.00 -15.49 17.03
N ALA A 261 8.14 -16.39 17.51
CA ALA A 261 8.55 -17.44 18.44
C ALA A 261 9.05 -18.67 17.67
N VAL A 262 9.96 -19.45 18.25
CA VAL A 262 10.49 -20.68 17.64
C VAL A 262 10.46 -21.82 18.65
N MET A 263 9.95 -22.97 18.23
CA MET A 263 9.96 -24.21 19.01
C MET A 263 10.70 -25.34 18.28
N THR A 264 11.13 -26.36 19.02
CA THR A 264 11.73 -27.56 18.44
C THR A 264 10.73 -28.25 17.51
N GLY A 265 11.22 -28.70 16.35
CA GLY A 265 10.45 -29.50 15.41
C GLY A 265 10.99 -30.93 15.32
N SER A 266 11.38 -31.38 14.12
CA SER A 266 11.83 -32.77 13.91
C SER A 266 13.03 -32.85 12.97
N ALA A 267 13.90 -33.83 13.21
CA ALA A 267 14.95 -34.19 12.26
C ALA A 267 14.33 -34.78 10.99
N ALA A 268 14.57 -34.15 9.84
CA ALA A 268 14.02 -34.56 8.55
C ALA A 268 14.88 -34.05 7.39
N GLY A 269 14.57 -34.50 6.16
CA GLY A 269 15.23 -34.02 4.96
C GLY A 269 14.64 -32.68 4.48
N ARG A 270 15.34 -31.57 4.67
CA ARG A 270 14.98 -30.28 4.08
C ARG A 270 15.37 -30.29 2.61
N PHE A 271 14.42 -29.97 1.72
CA PHE A 271 14.60 -30.14 0.27
C PHE A 271 14.83 -28.80 -0.43
N PHE A 272 16.05 -28.54 -0.88
CA PHE A 272 16.43 -27.31 -1.57
C PHE A 272 17.66 -27.54 -2.48
N PRO A 273 17.90 -26.68 -3.49
CA PRO A 273 19.02 -26.87 -4.41
C PRO A 273 20.36 -26.72 -3.70
N VAL A 274 21.30 -27.62 -4.02
CA VAL A 274 22.67 -27.57 -3.51
C VAL A 274 23.38 -26.33 -4.08
N PRO A 275 23.92 -25.44 -3.22
CA PRO A 275 24.67 -24.27 -3.69
C PRO A 275 25.83 -24.67 -4.61
N GLY A 276 25.94 -24.00 -5.75
CA GLY A 276 27.00 -24.24 -6.74
C GLY A 276 26.64 -25.25 -7.85
N THR A 277 25.79 -26.24 -7.58
CA THR A 277 25.34 -27.19 -8.63
C THR A 277 23.92 -26.90 -9.13
N GLY A 278 23.06 -26.36 -8.27
CA GLY A 278 21.64 -26.18 -8.58
C GLY A 278 20.82 -27.49 -8.56
N GLU A 279 21.44 -28.62 -8.21
CA GLU A 279 20.76 -29.90 -8.10
C GLU A 279 19.95 -29.97 -6.80
N TYR A 280 18.69 -30.41 -6.89
CA TYR A 280 17.83 -30.57 -5.72
C TYR A 280 18.18 -31.84 -4.95
N ASN A 281 18.35 -31.73 -3.63
CA ASN A 281 18.61 -32.86 -2.75
C ASN A 281 18.00 -32.67 -1.36
N TYR A 282 17.92 -33.75 -0.58
CA TYR A 282 17.52 -33.73 0.82
C TYR A 282 18.73 -33.45 1.73
N HIS A 283 18.59 -32.47 2.61
CA HIS A 283 19.56 -32.10 3.65
C HIS A 283 18.99 -32.53 4.99
N HIS A 284 19.57 -33.56 5.60
CA HIS A 284 19.06 -34.10 6.88
C HIS A 284 19.53 -33.21 8.05
N GLU A 285 18.59 -32.48 8.63
CA GLU A 285 18.82 -31.52 9.71
C GLU A 285 17.58 -31.39 10.61
N ASP A 286 17.72 -30.72 11.75
CA ASP A 286 16.57 -30.38 12.59
C ASP A 286 15.75 -29.27 11.92
N ILE A 287 14.51 -29.59 11.55
CA ILE A 287 13.56 -28.62 11.00
C ILE A 287 12.69 -28.11 12.14
N HIS A 288 13.10 -27.00 12.73
CA HIS A 288 12.35 -26.30 13.78
C HIS A 288 11.13 -25.55 13.22
N ILE A 289 10.23 -25.11 14.11
CA ILE A 289 8.96 -24.50 13.72
C ILE A 289 8.90 -23.09 14.33
N LEU A 290 8.75 -22.09 13.47
CA LEU A 290 8.44 -20.73 13.88
C LEU A 290 6.92 -20.50 13.91
N MET A 291 6.46 -19.51 14.67
CA MET A 291 5.07 -19.08 14.68
C MET A 291 4.95 -17.59 15.00
N LYS A 292 4.10 -16.90 14.24
CA LYS A 292 3.72 -15.50 14.43
C LYS A 292 2.25 -15.33 14.02
N VAL A 293 1.63 -14.28 14.57
CA VAL A 293 0.30 -13.82 14.18
C VAL A 293 0.31 -12.30 14.34
N GLU A 294 -0.17 -11.60 13.31
CA GLU A 294 -0.40 -10.15 13.35
C GLU A 294 -1.86 -9.80 13.00
N THR A 295 -2.24 -8.54 13.26
CA THR A 295 -3.53 -8.00 12.85
C THR A 295 -3.35 -6.68 12.11
N HIS A 296 -4.27 -6.35 11.20
CA HIS A 296 -4.18 -5.12 10.40
C HIS A 296 -5.53 -4.37 10.35
N ASN A 297 -6.12 -4.19 11.53
CA ASN A 297 -7.53 -3.82 11.69
C ASN A 297 -7.86 -2.42 11.15
N HIS A 298 -7.12 -1.39 11.59
CA HIS A 298 -7.42 -0.01 11.24
C HIS A 298 -7.30 0.27 9.73
N PRO A 299 -6.22 -0.12 9.01
CA PRO A 299 -6.13 0.07 7.57
C PRO A 299 -7.22 -0.70 6.80
N THR A 300 -7.57 -1.90 7.25
CA THR A 300 -8.62 -2.74 6.63
C THR A 300 -10.00 -2.08 6.72
N ALA A 301 -10.29 -1.35 7.80
CA ALA A 301 -11.53 -0.60 7.93
C ALA A 301 -11.64 0.56 6.91
N ILE A 302 -10.51 1.08 6.42
CA ILE A 302 -10.46 2.18 5.44
C ILE A 302 -10.43 1.64 4.01
N SER A 303 -9.58 0.66 3.73
CA SER A 303 -9.48 0.01 2.43
C SER A 303 -9.18 -1.47 2.63
N PRO A 304 -10.19 -2.36 2.50
CA PRO A 304 -10.08 -3.74 2.98
C PRO A 304 -9.13 -4.60 2.15
N TYR A 305 -9.10 -4.40 0.83
CA TYR A 305 -8.22 -5.18 -0.04
C TYR A 305 -6.73 -4.98 0.28
N PRO A 306 -6.16 -3.75 0.23
CA PRO A 306 -4.77 -3.56 0.58
C PRO A 306 -4.52 -3.83 2.07
N GLY A 307 -5.47 -3.49 2.97
CA GLY A 307 -5.31 -3.71 4.40
C GLY A 307 -5.13 -5.19 4.74
N ALA A 308 -5.95 -6.07 4.17
CA ALA A 308 -5.78 -7.51 4.34
C ALA A 308 -4.48 -8.02 3.68
N ALA A 309 -4.19 -7.56 2.46
CA ALA A 309 -3.01 -8.01 1.72
C ALA A 309 -1.70 -7.62 2.42
N THR A 310 -1.59 -6.40 2.95
CA THR A 310 -0.41 -5.96 3.71
C THR A 310 -0.37 -6.54 5.11
N GLY A 311 -1.51 -6.91 5.70
CA GLY A 311 -1.57 -7.69 6.93
C GLY A 311 -0.87 -9.05 6.77
N SER A 312 -1.27 -9.84 5.77
CA SER A 312 -0.57 -11.10 5.44
C SER A 312 0.89 -10.85 5.01
N GLY A 313 1.12 -9.84 4.17
CA GLY A 313 2.47 -9.54 3.70
C GLY A 313 3.43 -9.08 4.79
N GLY A 314 2.94 -8.42 5.84
CA GLY A 314 3.72 -8.04 7.02
C GLY A 314 4.13 -9.25 7.83
N GLU A 315 3.15 -10.08 8.18
CA GLU A 315 3.33 -11.28 8.97
C GLU A 315 4.30 -12.28 8.29
N ILE A 316 4.16 -12.51 6.97
CA ILE A 316 5.10 -13.34 6.18
C ILE A 316 6.55 -12.81 6.23
N ARG A 317 6.76 -11.48 6.32
CA ARG A 317 8.11 -10.92 6.42
C ARG A 317 8.73 -11.16 7.79
N ASP A 318 7.92 -11.16 8.85
CA ASP A 318 8.41 -11.49 10.19
C ASP A 318 8.88 -12.94 10.26
N GLU A 319 8.14 -13.85 9.63
CA GLU A 319 8.57 -15.25 9.49
C GLU A 319 9.93 -15.34 8.79
N GLY A 320 10.10 -14.67 7.65
CA GLY A 320 11.34 -14.69 6.88
C GLY A 320 12.53 -13.94 7.50
N ALA A 321 12.29 -13.11 8.53
CA ALA A 321 13.31 -12.32 9.22
C ALA A 321 13.68 -12.88 10.60
N THR A 322 13.13 -14.04 10.98
CA THR A 322 13.50 -14.82 12.18
C THR A 322 14.76 -15.63 11.93
#